data_AF-A0A3M1IY07-F1
#
_entry.id   AF-A0A3M1IY07-F1
#
_cell.length_a   1.000
_cell.length_b   1.000
_cell.length_c   1.000
_cell.angle_alpha   90.00
_cell.angle_beta   90.00
_cell.angle_gamma   90.00
#
_symmetry.space_group_name_H-M   'P 1'
#
loop_
_entity.id
_entity.type
_entity.pdbx_description
1 polymer ?
#
loop_
_entity_poly.entity_id
_entity_poly.type
_entity_poly.pdbx_seq_one_letter_code
_entity_poly.pdbx_strand_id
1 'polypeptide(L)' 'ATDERIVLQLAGHSHGGQIRLPRLGPLLLPYLGWKYDQGLYRVKNMWLYTNRGLGVTNEPVRFNCSPEITHITLVRA' A
#
# COMPACT_ATOMS: atom_id res chain seq x y z
N ALA A 1 12.96 -8.37 1.78
CA ALA A 1 13.69 -7.78 2.93
C ALA A 1 14.77 -8.68 3.53
N THR A 2 14.97 -9.91 3.04
CA THR A 2 16.13 -10.75 3.39
C THR A 2 17.29 -10.55 2.42
N ASP A 3 17.00 -10.21 1.15
CA ASP A 3 18.01 -9.80 0.18
C ASP A 3 18.36 -8.32 0.37
N GLU A 4 19.61 -8.05 0.76
CA GLU A 4 20.10 -6.70 1.03
C GLU A 4 20.37 -5.86 -0.23
N ARG A 5 20.36 -6.49 -1.42
CA ARG A 5 20.52 -5.79 -2.70
C ARG A 5 19.25 -5.05 -3.10
N ILE A 6 18.10 -5.44 -2.55
CA ILE A 6 16.82 -4.82 -2.84
C ILE A 6 16.63 -3.63 -1.90
N VAL A 7 16.81 -2.42 -2.44
CA VAL A 7 16.68 -1.16 -1.69
C VAL A 7 15.28 -0.54 -1.79
N LEU A 8 14.49 -0.93 -2.77
CA LEU A 8 13.11 -0.47 -3.00
C LEU A 8 12.24 -1.64 -3.50
N GLN A 9 11.05 -1.78 -2.91
CA GLN A 9 9.99 -2.66 -3.34
C GLN A 9 8.69 -1.88 -3.53
N LEU A 10 8.02 -2.10 -4.66
CA LEU A 10 6.69 -1.56 -4.95
C LEU A 10 5.66 -2.70 -4.82
N ALA A 11 4.57 -2.43 -4.13
CA ALA A 11 3.54 -3.42 -3.82
C ALA A 11 2.12 -2.82 -4.01
N GLY A 12 1.12 -3.70 -3.95
CA GLY A 12 -0.29 -3.35 -4.04
C GLY A 12 -1.14 -4.37 -3.29
N HIS A 13 -2.17 -4.91 -3.95
CA HIS A 13 -3.04 -5.98 -3.44
C HIS A 13 -4.04 -5.58 -2.33
N SER A 14 -3.68 -4.70 -1.40
CA SER A 14 -4.51 -4.35 -0.24
C SER A 14 -5.74 -3.48 -0.54
N HIS A 15 -5.75 -2.76 -1.67
CA HIS A 15 -6.71 -1.68 -1.97
C HIS A 15 -6.83 -0.61 -0.87
N GLY A 16 -5.85 -0.54 0.05
CA GLY A 16 -5.92 0.28 1.28
C GLY A 16 -7.11 -0.08 2.21
N GLY A 17 -7.74 -1.24 2.00
CA GLY A 17 -8.90 -1.74 2.74
C GLY A 17 -10.26 -1.16 2.32
N GLN A 18 -10.31 -0.32 1.27
CA GLN A 18 -11.49 0.36 0.71
C GLN A 18 -12.29 1.27 1.67
N ILE A 19 -12.59 0.82 2.89
CA ILE A 19 -13.33 1.54 3.93
C ILE A 19 -12.42 1.69 5.15
N ARG A 20 -12.06 2.92 5.47
CA ARG A 20 -11.20 3.25 6.61
C ARG A 20 -11.93 4.12 7.62
N LEU A 21 -12.10 3.61 8.83
CA LEU A 21 -12.68 4.39 9.91
C LEU A 21 -11.64 5.35 10.51
N PRO A 22 -12.04 6.58 10.87
CA PRO A 22 -11.17 7.49 11.61
C PRO A 22 -10.60 6.80 12.86
N ARG A 23 -9.30 6.94 13.09
CA ARG A 23 -8.53 6.34 14.22
C ARG A 23 -8.39 4.81 14.24
N LEU A 24 -9.32 4.05 13.65
CA LEU A 24 -9.29 2.57 13.64
C LEU A 24 -8.58 1.98 12.41
N GLY A 25 -8.59 2.68 11.28
CA GLY A 25 -7.98 2.17 10.04
C GLY A 25 -8.94 1.31 9.21
N PRO A 26 -8.43 0.35 8.42
CA PRO A 26 -9.25 -0.42 7.47
C PRO A 26 -10.13 -1.45 8.18
N LEU A 27 -11.38 -1.60 7.72
CA LEU A 27 -12.30 -2.61 8.27
C LEU A 27 -11.97 -4.03 7.80
N LEU A 28 -11.59 -4.16 6.53
CA LEU A 28 -11.30 -5.43 5.89
C LEU A 28 -10.07 -5.28 5.02
N LEU A 29 -9.21 -6.29 5.03
CA LEU A 29 -8.05 -6.41 4.16
C LEU A 29 -7.94 -7.86 3.68
N PRO A 30 -7.35 -8.09 2.48
CA PRO A 30 -7.09 -9.45 2.02
C PRO A 30 -6.06 -10.14 2.91
N TYR A 31 -5.94 -11.46 2.74
CA TYR A 31 -4.92 -12.25 3.42
C TYR A 31 -3.53 -11.63 3.21
N LEU A 32 -2.76 -11.48 4.30
CA LEU A 32 -1.44 -10.82 4.35
C LEU A 32 -1.44 -9.29 4.08
N GLY A 33 -2.60 -8.65 3.92
CA GLY A 33 -2.69 -7.20 3.65
C GLY A 33 -2.50 -6.27 4.86
N TRP A 34 -2.58 -6.80 6.09
CA TRP A 34 -2.67 -6.00 7.32
C TRP A 34 -1.42 -5.21 7.70
N LYS A 35 -0.24 -5.75 7.42
CA LYS A 35 1.01 -5.18 7.94
C LYS A 35 1.48 -3.94 7.15
N TYR A 36 1.29 -3.98 5.83
CA TYR A 36 1.76 -2.95 4.91
C TYR A 36 0.63 -2.59 3.93
N ASP A 37 -0.48 -2.10 4.48
CA ASP A 37 -1.74 -1.92 3.80
C ASP A 37 -1.77 -0.71 2.86
N GLN A 38 -0.96 0.34 3.08
CA GLN A 38 -0.85 1.49 2.18
C GLN A 38 0.34 2.41 2.50
N GLY A 39 0.88 3.07 1.48
CA GLY A 39 1.88 4.11 1.64
C GLY A 39 3.31 3.57 1.80
N LEU A 40 4.20 4.40 2.34
CA LEU A 40 5.63 4.14 2.41
C LEU A 40 6.04 3.60 3.79
N TYR A 41 6.81 2.52 3.80
CA TYR A 41 7.34 1.86 4.98
C TYR A 41 8.85 1.68 4.87
N ARG A 42 9.51 1.71 6.04
CA ARG A 42 10.89 1.26 6.18
C ARG A 42 10.90 -0.17 6.69
N VAL A 43 11.44 -1.11 5.90
CA VAL A 43 11.55 -2.52 6.26
C VAL A 43 13.03 -2.90 6.26
N LYS A 44 13.67 -2.86 7.44
CA LYS A 44 15.12 -2.95 7.58
C LYS A 44 15.82 -1.89 6.70
N ASN A 45 16.70 -2.32 5.80
CA ASN A 45 17.44 -1.46 4.88
C ASN A 45 16.70 -1.17 3.55
N MET A 46 15.48 -1.70 3.37
CA MET A 46 14.68 -1.56 2.15
C MET A 46 13.50 -0.60 2.36
N TRP A 47 13.19 0.21 1.35
CA TRP A 47 11.92 0.94 1.26
C TRP A 47 10.83 0.05 0.64
N LEU A 48 9.65 0.05 1.25
CA LEU A 48 8.46 -0.63 0.71
C LEU A 48 7.37 0.41 0.50
N TYR A 49 6.84 0.51 -0.72
CA TYR A 49 5.67 1.34 -1.00
C TYR A 49 4.48 0.48 -1.45
N THR A 50 3.38 0.51 -0.71
CA THR A 50 2.13 -0.16 -1.07
C THR A 50 1.13 0.84 -1.65
N ASN A 51 0.86 0.74 -2.95
CA ASN A 51 -0.12 1.58 -3.62
C ASN A 51 -1.56 1.08 -3.37
N ARG A 52 -2.50 2.02 -3.28
CA ARG A 52 -3.91 1.75 -2.94
C ARG A 52 -4.77 1.35 -4.13
N GLY A 53 -4.23 1.48 -5.34
CA GLY A 53 -4.90 1.23 -6.61
C GLY A 53 -5.97 2.26 -6.97
N LEU A 54 -6.44 2.19 -8.20
CA LEU A 54 -7.59 2.95 -8.71
C LEU A 54 -8.92 2.20 -8.55
N GLY A 55 -8.87 0.87 -8.75
CA GLY A 55 -10.05 0.02 -8.79
C GLY A 55 -10.62 -0.33 -7.43
N VAL A 56 -11.71 -1.08 -7.46
CA VAL A 56 -12.43 -1.58 -6.28
C VAL A 56 -12.55 -3.10 -6.34
N THR A 57 -12.74 -3.74 -5.20
CA THR A 57 -13.10 -5.16 -5.08
C THR A 57 -14.56 -5.29 -4.68
N ASN A 58 -15.28 -6.29 -5.21
CA ASN A 58 -16.69 -6.59 -4.92
C ASN A 58 -17.60 -5.35 -5.02
N GLU A 59 -17.82 -4.64 -3.92
CA GLU A 59 -18.61 -3.42 -3.84
C GLU A 59 -17.79 -2.18 -4.26
N PRO A 60 -18.33 -1.30 -5.13
CA PRO A 60 -17.63 -0.13 -5.63
C PRO A 60 -17.61 1.04 -4.63
N VAL A 61 -17.21 0.78 -3.39
CA VAL A 61 -17.22 1.76 -2.31
C VAL A 61 -15.80 2.03 -1.84
N ARG A 62 -15.43 3.31 -1.81
CA ARG A 62 -14.21 3.80 -1.15
C ARG A 62 -14.59 4.89 -0.15
N PHE A 63 -14.39 4.62 1.14
CA PHE A 63 -14.65 5.57 2.21
C PHE A 63 -13.35 5.85 2.96
N ASN A 64 -12.93 7.13 2.99
CA ASN A 64 -11.64 7.54 3.57
C ASN A 64 -10.43 6.76 2.96
N CYS A 65 -10.59 6.29 1.73
CA CYS A 65 -9.60 5.52 0.97
C CYS A 65 -9.58 5.92 -0.50
N SER A 66 -9.23 7.19 -0.76
CA SER A 66 -9.15 7.74 -2.12
C SER A 66 -8.24 6.91 -3.03
N PRO A 67 -8.62 6.71 -4.31
CA PRO A 67 -7.80 6.03 -5.30
C PRO A 67 -6.48 6.78 -5.51
N GLU A 68 -5.44 6.06 -5.91
CA GLU A 68 -4.07 6.59 -5.93
C GLU A 68 -3.32 6.26 -7.23
N ILE A 69 -2.72 7.28 -7.85
CA ILE A 69 -1.70 7.14 -8.89
C ILE A 69 -0.40 7.70 -8.33
N THR A 70 0.63 6.86 -8.25
CA THR A 70 1.94 7.25 -7.73
C THR A 70 2.93 7.42 -8.87
N HIS A 71 3.54 8.58 -8.97
CA HIS A 71 4.64 8.84 -9.90
C HIS A 71 5.98 8.71 -9.15
N ILE A 72 6.77 7.71 -9.50
CA ILE A 72 8.09 7.46 -8.91
C ILE A 72 9.14 7.67 -10.01
N THR A 73 10.04 8.62 -9.79
CA THR A 73 11.17 8.87 -10.68
C THR A 73 12.43 8.29 -10.07
N LEU A 74 13.08 7.35 -10.78
CA LEU A 74 14.41 6.89 -10.42
C LEU A 74 15.43 7.86 -11.02
N VAL A 75 16.28 8.41 -10.16
CA VAL A 75 17.38 9.28 -10.54
C VAL A 75 18.70 8.57 -10.22
N ARG A 76 19.75 8.91 -10.99
CA ARG A 76 21.11 8.48 -10.64
C ARG A 76 21.51 9.14 -9.33
N ALA A 77 22.22 8.40 -8.49
CA ALA A 77 22.88 8.95 -7.31
C ALA A 77 24.03 9.90 -7.71
#